data_AF-A0A382GQ06-F1
#
_entry.id   AF-A0A382GQ06-F1
#
_cell.length_a   1.000
_cell.length_b   1.000
_cell.length_c   1.000
_cell.angle_alpha   90.00
_cell.angle_beta   90.00
_cell.angle_gamma   90.00
#
_symmetry.space_group_name_H-M   'P 1'
#
loop_
_entity.id
_entity.type
_entity.pdbx_description
1 polymer ?
#
loop_
_entity_poly.entity_id
_entity_poly.type
_entity_poly.pdbx_seq_one_letter_code
_entity_poly.pdbx_strand_id
1 'polypeptide(L)'
;MLVCIAALGYQARYLEIDASAETLLLEDDKDLAFTRKVNERYGSSDFLVLTYSPQADLLADATLDSLRKLSAELLELERVESVMSILNVPLLESPPKPVKELLKNVPTIESPGIDKTLAKQEFLNSPIYRDNLVSPDFKTTALLINLFDDPLYRELLQQRNVLRKKEKDGLLSVLEQSELKNVLINFKNHRDKMRLVEHKNISQVREIAEKYRGDAKIFLGGASMVADDLITFIRSDLQVFG
;
A
#
# COMPACT_ATOMS: atom_id res chain seq x y z
N MET A 1 38.00 23.34 21.08
CA MET A 1 37.60 23.19 19.66
C MET A 1 37.53 21.71 19.24
N LEU A 2 38.61 20.92 19.31
CA LEU A 2 38.58 19.48 18.98
C LEU A 2 37.57 18.66 19.80
N VAL A 3 37.46 18.93 21.11
CA VAL A 3 36.46 18.27 21.98
C VAL A 3 35.03 18.60 21.55
N CYS A 4 34.76 19.84 21.13
CA CYS A 4 33.44 20.24 20.62
C CYS A 4 33.13 19.56 19.29
N ILE A 5 34.12 19.45 18.40
CA ILE A 5 33.98 18.73 17.12
C ILE A 5 33.71 17.24 17.37
N ALA A 6 34.44 16.61 18.30
CA ALA A 6 34.21 15.22 18.67
C ALA A 6 32.83 15.00 19.31
N ALA A 7 32.36 15.92 20.16
CA ALA A 7 31.02 15.87 20.74
C ALA A 7 29.92 16.03 19.69
N LEU A 8 30.07 16.98 18.76
CA LEU A 8 29.12 17.17 17.66
C LEU A 8 29.13 15.99 16.68
N GLY A 9 30.30 15.44 16.36
CA GLY A 9 30.43 14.23 15.53
C GLY A 9 29.82 13.00 16.19
N TYR A 10 29.95 12.86 17.51
CA TYR A 10 29.27 11.82 18.28
C TYR A 10 27.74 11.99 18.22
N GLN A 11 27.26 13.23 18.36
CA GLN A 11 25.83 13.56 18.33
C GLN A 11 25.21 13.37 16.93
N ALA A 12 25.98 13.57 15.86
CA ALA A 12 25.52 13.38 14.48
C ALA A 12 25.05 11.94 14.20
N ARG A 13 25.49 10.95 14.98
CA ARG A 13 25.04 9.55 14.87
C ARG A 13 23.59 9.33 15.34
N TYR A 14 23.00 10.30 16.03
CA TYR A 14 21.59 10.28 16.43
C TYR A 14 20.68 11.06 15.46
N LEU A 15 21.22 11.54 14.34
CA LEU A 15 20.41 12.20 13.32
C LEU A 15 19.50 11.16 12.66
N GLU A 16 18.20 11.30 12.87
CA GLU A 16 17.18 10.49 12.20
C GLU A 16 16.65 11.23 10.97
N ILE A 17 16.46 10.49 9.88
CA ILE A 17 15.85 11.01 8.65
C ILE A 17 14.39 10.59 8.64
N ASP A 18 13.50 11.57 8.74
CA ASP A 18 12.06 11.34 8.71
C ASP A 18 11.46 11.83 7.39
N ALA A 19 11.41 10.94 6.40
CA ALA A 19 10.77 11.17 5.11
C ALA A 19 9.35 10.59 5.04
N SER A 20 8.66 10.43 6.18
CA SER A 20 7.27 9.97 6.13
C SER A 20 6.35 11.01 5.51
N ALA A 21 5.29 10.54 4.85
CA ALA A 21 4.27 11.43 4.30
C ALA A 21 3.69 12.41 5.33
N GLU A 22 3.70 12.09 6.62
CA GLU A 22 3.19 12.98 7.67
C GLU A 22 4.13 14.14 8.02
N THR A 23 5.45 14.04 7.79
CA THR A 23 6.37 15.19 7.94
C THR A 23 6.34 16.15 6.75
N LEU A 24 5.76 15.70 5.63
CA LEU A 24 5.62 16.50 4.41
C LEU A 24 4.32 17.30 4.36
N LEU A 25 3.35 16.98 5.22
CA LEU A 25 2.04 17.62 5.27
C LEU A 25 1.95 18.61 6.43
N LEU A 26 1.27 19.73 6.19
CA LEU A 26 0.97 20.69 7.23
C LEU A 26 -0.06 20.09 8.20
N GLU A 27 0.24 20.10 9.49
CA GLU A 27 -0.64 19.48 10.51
C GLU A 27 -2.03 20.11 10.56
N ASP A 28 -2.12 21.41 10.27
CA ASP A 28 -3.34 22.22 10.24
C ASP A 28 -4.01 22.32 8.86
N ASP A 29 -3.62 21.45 7.94
CA ASP A 29 -4.21 21.42 6.61
C ASP A 29 -5.68 20.96 6.66
N LYS A 30 -6.55 21.73 5.97
CA LYS A 30 -8.01 21.48 5.96
C LYS A 30 -8.36 20.20 5.20
N ASP A 31 -7.62 19.88 4.15
CA ASP A 31 -7.83 18.70 3.33
C ASP A 31 -7.35 17.46 4.08
N LEU A 32 -6.23 17.55 4.80
CA LEU A 32 -5.77 16.50 5.71
C LEU A 32 -6.79 16.21 6.82
N ALA A 33 -7.37 17.27 7.41
CA ALA A 33 -8.42 17.13 8.42
C ALA A 33 -9.69 16.47 7.84
N PHE A 34 -10.05 16.78 6.59
CA PHE A 34 -11.17 16.14 5.90
C PHE A 34 -10.88 14.67 5.59
N THR A 35 -9.72 14.35 5.01
CA THR A 35 -9.28 12.97 4.72
C THR A 35 -9.29 12.11 5.98
N ARG A 36 -8.80 12.62 7.11
CA ARG A 36 -8.83 11.89 8.39
C ARG A 36 -10.26 11.55 8.83
N LYS A 37 -11.22 12.46 8.66
CA LYS A 37 -12.65 12.19 8.96
C LYS A 37 -13.27 11.15 8.03
N VAL A 38 -12.90 11.18 6.75
CA VAL A 38 -13.36 10.18 5.77
C VAL A 38 -12.80 8.81 6.16
N ASN A 39 -11.50 8.72 6.44
CA ASN A 39 -10.85 7.47 6.84
C ASN A 39 -11.38 6.92 8.17
N GLU A 40 -11.72 7.78 9.14
CA GLU A 40 -12.34 7.37 10.40
C GLU A 40 -13.72 6.71 10.18
N ARG A 41 -14.49 7.19 9.19
CA ARG A 41 -15.84 6.69 8.91
C ARG A 41 -15.87 5.48 8.00
N TYR A 42 -15.01 5.44 6.98
CA TYR A 42 -15.05 4.45 5.91
C TYR A 42 -13.87 3.48 5.95
N GLY A 43 -12.94 3.65 6.89
CA GLY A 43 -11.70 2.91 6.93
C GLY A 43 -10.65 3.48 5.97
N SER A 44 -9.41 3.05 6.14
CA SER A 44 -8.33 3.27 5.19
C SER A 44 -7.56 1.96 5.05
N SER A 45 -7.37 1.50 3.82
CA SER A 45 -6.56 0.32 3.52
C SER A 45 -5.33 0.76 2.75
N ASP A 46 -4.16 0.33 3.22
CA ASP A 46 -2.91 0.49 2.48
C ASP A 46 -2.77 -0.66 1.48
N PHE A 47 -2.14 -0.40 0.34
CA PHE A 47 -2.00 -1.38 -0.71
C PHE A 47 -0.73 -1.12 -1.54
N LEU A 48 -0.23 -2.20 -2.12
CA LEU A 48 0.76 -2.16 -3.19
C LEU A 48 0.07 -2.45 -4.52
N VAL A 49 0.60 -1.89 -5.60
CA VAL A 49 0.13 -2.16 -6.97
C VAL A 49 1.24 -2.86 -7.71
N LEU A 50 1.00 -4.06 -8.20
CA LEU A 50 1.95 -4.78 -9.06
C LEU A 50 1.37 -4.84 -10.47
N THR A 51 2.07 -4.27 -11.43
CA THR A 51 1.70 -4.38 -12.86
C THR A 51 2.38 -5.61 -13.45
N TYR A 52 1.66 -6.31 -14.32
CA TYR A 52 2.11 -7.54 -14.96
C TYR A 52 1.78 -7.48 -16.45
N SER A 53 2.82 -7.42 -17.28
CA SER A 53 2.70 -7.42 -18.75
C SER A 53 3.33 -8.70 -19.33
N PRO A 54 2.53 -9.76 -19.57
CA PRO A 54 3.04 -11.01 -20.12
C PRO A 54 3.57 -10.83 -21.54
N GLN A 55 4.46 -11.73 -21.97
CA GLN A 55 4.84 -11.84 -23.39
C GLN A 55 3.71 -12.44 -24.25
N ALA A 56 2.88 -13.32 -23.65
CA ALA A 56 1.71 -13.93 -24.28
C ALA A 56 0.44 -13.06 -24.13
N ASP A 57 -0.70 -13.53 -24.66
CA ASP A 57 -2.00 -12.89 -24.41
C ASP A 57 -2.37 -12.94 -22.92
N LEU A 58 -3.02 -11.88 -22.43
CA LEU A 58 -3.34 -11.69 -21.02
C LEU A 58 -4.28 -12.78 -20.46
N LEU A 59 -5.16 -13.34 -21.29
CA LEU A 59 -6.12 -14.39 -20.91
C LEU A 59 -5.69 -15.79 -21.38
N ALA A 60 -4.47 -15.94 -21.92
CA ALA A 60 -3.90 -17.25 -22.21
C ALA A 60 -3.76 -18.07 -20.92
N ASP A 61 -3.99 -19.38 -20.99
CA ASP A 61 -3.97 -20.25 -19.80
C ASP A 61 -2.62 -20.20 -19.07
N ALA A 62 -1.50 -20.19 -19.80
CA ALA A 62 -0.17 -20.05 -19.22
C ALA A 62 0.02 -18.73 -18.44
N THR A 63 -0.57 -17.63 -18.92
CA THR A 63 -0.56 -16.33 -18.24
C THR A 63 -1.38 -16.40 -16.95
N LEU A 64 -2.60 -16.94 -17.04
CA LEU A 64 -3.50 -17.06 -15.88
C LEU A 64 -2.91 -18.01 -14.82
N ASP A 65 -2.28 -19.11 -15.23
CA ASP A 65 -1.55 -20.03 -14.35
C ASP A 65 -0.41 -19.31 -13.61
N SER A 66 0.34 -18.47 -14.31
CA SER A 66 1.44 -17.68 -13.73
C SER A 66 0.92 -16.65 -12.73
N LEU A 67 -0.16 -15.95 -13.07
CA LEU A 67 -0.83 -15.00 -12.18
C LEU A 67 -1.39 -15.68 -10.93
N ARG A 68 -1.92 -16.91 -11.03
CA ARG A 68 -2.40 -17.68 -9.88
C ARG A 68 -1.26 -18.02 -8.92
N LYS A 69 -0.14 -18.51 -9.45
CA LYS A 69 1.05 -18.82 -8.64
C LYS A 69 1.61 -17.57 -7.97
N LEU A 70 1.77 -16.49 -8.73
CA LEU A 70 2.20 -15.19 -8.21
C LEU A 70 1.26 -14.69 -7.10
N SER A 71 -0.05 -14.73 -7.33
CA SER A 71 -1.04 -14.29 -6.33
C SER A 71 -1.01 -15.16 -5.08
N ALA A 72 -0.82 -16.47 -5.23
CA ALA A 72 -0.71 -17.40 -4.10
C ALA A 72 0.55 -17.13 -3.27
N GLU A 73 1.73 -16.96 -3.89
CA GLU A 73 2.97 -16.62 -3.17
C GLU A 73 2.86 -15.27 -2.45
N LEU A 74 2.19 -14.28 -3.07
CA LEU A 74 1.96 -12.97 -2.43
C LEU A 74 1.04 -13.08 -1.20
N LEU A 75 0.02 -13.94 -1.25
CA LEU A 75 -0.91 -14.18 -0.14
C LEU A 75 -0.26 -14.91 1.05
N GLU A 76 0.89 -15.56 0.87
CA GLU A 76 1.64 -16.20 1.96
C GLU A 76 2.39 -15.18 2.83
N LEU A 77 2.54 -13.94 2.39
CA LEU A 77 3.20 -12.89 3.16
C LEU A 77 2.32 -12.43 4.32
N GLU A 78 2.85 -12.44 5.54
CA GLU A 78 2.13 -12.07 6.78
C GLU A 78 1.45 -10.69 6.72
N ARG A 79 2.00 -9.76 5.94
CA ARG A 79 1.51 -8.38 5.82
C ARG A 79 0.37 -8.24 4.81
N VAL A 80 0.18 -9.21 3.91
CA VAL A 80 -0.79 -9.18 2.81
C VAL A 80 -2.12 -9.76 3.28
N GLU A 81 -3.17 -8.96 3.20
CA GLU A 81 -4.53 -9.38 3.54
C GLU A 81 -5.21 -10.06 2.35
N SER A 82 -5.09 -9.48 1.16
CA SER A 82 -5.69 -10.02 -0.05
C SER A 82 -4.98 -9.53 -1.31
N VAL A 83 -5.13 -10.29 -2.40
CA VAL A 83 -4.64 -9.92 -3.72
C VAL A 83 -5.82 -9.92 -4.68
N MET A 84 -6.14 -8.76 -5.26
CA MET A 84 -7.20 -8.59 -6.25
C MET A 84 -6.58 -8.45 -7.65
N SER A 85 -7.10 -9.19 -8.62
CA SER A 85 -6.60 -9.20 -10.00
C SER A 85 -7.70 -9.63 -10.99
N ILE A 86 -7.40 -9.69 -12.29
CA ILE A 86 -8.30 -10.24 -13.31
C ILE A 86 -8.83 -11.64 -13.00
N LEU A 87 -8.17 -12.40 -12.11
CA LEU A 87 -8.56 -13.74 -11.70
C LEU A 87 -9.84 -13.77 -10.84
N ASN A 88 -10.03 -12.76 -9.98
CA ASN A 88 -11.04 -12.80 -8.92
C ASN A 88 -11.97 -11.58 -8.88
N VAL A 89 -11.78 -10.60 -9.76
CA VAL A 89 -12.75 -9.53 -9.93
C VAL A 89 -14.06 -10.04 -10.53
N PRO A 90 -15.20 -9.44 -10.16
CA PRO A 90 -16.50 -9.87 -10.61
C PRO A 90 -16.77 -9.51 -12.08
N LEU A 91 -17.20 -10.47 -12.89
CA LEU A 91 -17.71 -10.24 -14.23
C LEU A 91 -19.23 -9.99 -14.14
N LEU A 92 -19.65 -8.76 -14.38
CA LEU A 92 -21.03 -8.32 -14.25
C LEU A 92 -21.81 -8.48 -15.57
N GLU A 93 -21.10 -8.42 -16.70
CA GLU A 93 -21.69 -8.47 -18.04
C GLU A 93 -21.26 -9.72 -18.84
N SER A 94 -20.40 -10.56 -18.27
CA SER A 94 -19.81 -11.72 -18.95
C SER A 94 -20.04 -13.03 -18.18
N PRO A 95 -21.18 -13.73 -18.39
CA PRO A 95 -22.28 -13.41 -19.31
C PRO A 95 -23.33 -12.45 -18.69
N PRO A 96 -24.16 -11.77 -19.51
CA PRO A 96 -25.20 -10.88 -19.00
C PRO A 96 -26.23 -11.69 -18.20
N LYS A 97 -26.27 -11.46 -16.88
CA LYS A 97 -27.25 -12.09 -15.98
C LYS A 97 -28.08 -11.02 -15.27
N PRO A 98 -29.34 -11.30 -14.92
CA PRO A 98 -30.11 -10.40 -14.06
C PRO A 98 -29.36 -10.13 -12.76
N VAL A 99 -29.35 -8.87 -12.29
CA VAL A 99 -28.64 -8.46 -11.06
C VAL A 99 -29.02 -9.35 -9.87
N LYS A 100 -30.27 -9.79 -9.79
CA LYS A 100 -30.77 -10.68 -8.74
C LYS A 100 -30.06 -12.05 -8.70
N GLU A 101 -29.56 -12.53 -9.83
CA GLU A 101 -28.80 -13.78 -9.92
C GLU A 101 -27.32 -13.58 -9.57
N LEU A 102 -26.76 -12.41 -9.88
CA LEU A 102 -25.39 -12.04 -9.46
C LEU A 102 -25.25 -11.99 -7.93
N LEU A 103 -26.31 -11.62 -7.20
CA LEU A 103 -26.31 -11.63 -5.73
C LEU A 103 -26.07 -13.01 -5.10
N LYS A 104 -26.30 -14.10 -5.86
CA LYS A 104 -26.12 -15.47 -5.35
C LYS A 104 -24.73 -16.03 -5.63
N ASN A 105 -24.20 -15.78 -6.83
CA ASN A 105 -22.87 -16.20 -7.26
C ASN A 105 -22.38 -15.23 -8.33
N VAL A 106 -21.41 -14.39 -7.98
CA VAL A 106 -20.80 -13.45 -8.92
C VAL A 106 -19.72 -14.19 -9.71
N PRO A 107 -19.85 -14.31 -11.04
CA PRO A 107 -18.85 -15.02 -11.83
C PRO A 107 -17.53 -14.24 -11.90
N THR A 108 -16.43 -14.94 -12.08
CA THR A 108 -15.08 -14.40 -12.34
C THR A 108 -14.49 -15.15 -13.53
N ILE A 109 -13.30 -14.77 -14.03
CA ILE A 109 -12.65 -15.51 -15.13
C ILE A 109 -12.37 -16.99 -14.79
N GLU A 110 -12.29 -17.31 -13.49
CA GLU A 110 -12.08 -18.66 -12.96
C GLU A 110 -13.38 -19.49 -12.85
N SER A 111 -14.54 -18.86 -13.08
CA SER A 111 -15.82 -19.56 -13.05
C SER A 111 -15.98 -20.49 -14.27
N PRO A 112 -16.63 -21.67 -14.10
CA PRO A 112 -16.82 -22.60 -15.21
C PRO A 112 -17.73 -21.99 -16.30
N GLY A 113 -17.36 -22.21 -17.57
CA GLY A 113 -18.17 -21.81 -18.73
C GLY A 113 -18.09 -20.33 -19.11
N ILE A 114 -17.07 -19.61 -18.65
CA ILE A 114 -16.86 -18.19 -18.97
C ILE A 114 -16.25 -18.04 -20.37
N ASP A 115 -16.86 -17.19 -21.18
CA ASP A 115 -16.31 -16.78 -22.47
C ASP A 115 -15.24 -15.70 -22.27
N LYS A 116 -13.98 -16.07 -22.50
CA LYS A 116 -12.83 -15.16 -22.39
C LYS A 116 -12.92 -13.97 -23.34
N THR A 117 -13.62 -14.10 -24.47
CA THR A 117 -13.83 -13.01 -25.43
C THR A 117 -14.75 -11.95 -24.86
N LEU A 118 -15.84 -12.36 -24.20
CA LEU A 118 -16.76 -11.45 -23.52
C LEU A 118 -16.07 -10.81 -22.31
N ALA A 119 -15.36 -11.61 -21.49
CA ALA A 119 -14.62 -11.09 -20.35
C ALA A 119 -13.58 -10.02 -20.78
N LYS A 120 -12.86 -10.25 -21.88
CA LYS A 120 -11.94 -9.26 -22.47
C LYS A 120 -12.67 -7.97 -22.87
N GLN A 121 -13.85 -8.06 -23.47
CA GLN A 121 -14.65 -6.88 -23.81
C GLN A 121 -15.09 -6.13 -22.56
N GLU A 122 -15.52 -6.84 -21.51
CA GLU A 122 -15.91 -6.22 -20.25
C GLU A 122 -14.72 -5.52 -19.58
N PHE A 123 -13.56 -6.16 -19.49
CA PHE A 123 -12.36 -5.53 -18.93
C PHE A 123 -11.94 -4.26 -19.69
N LEU A 124 -12.11 -4.23 -21.02
CA LEU A 124 -11.73 -3.08 -21.84
C LEU A 124 -12.77 -1.94 -21.86
N ASN A 125 -14.04 -2.25 -21.63
CA ASN A 125 -15.13 -1.27 -21.78
C ASN A 125 -15.73 -0.83 -20.45
N SER A 126 -15.60 -1.64 -19.39
CA SER A 126 -16.15 -1.34 -18.07
C SER A 126 -15.41 -0.17 -17.42
N PRO A 127 -16.10 0.89 -16.96
CA PRO A 127 -15.48 2.04 -16.29
C PRO A 127 -14.69 1.70 -15.03
N ILE A 128 -14.98 0.54 -14.41
CA ILE A 128 -14.28 0.09 -13.19
C ILE A 128 -13.00 -0.71 -13.49
N TYR A 129 -12.88 -1.31 -14.67
CA TYR A 129 -11.74 -2.17 -15.03
C TYR A 129 -10.80 -1.53 -16.04
N ARG A 130 -11.35 -0.81 -17.02
CA ARG A 130 -10.56 -0.08 -17.99
C ARG A 130 -9.72 0.98 -17.26
N ASP A 131 -8.44 1.06 -17.61
CA ASP A 131 -7.47 2.02 -17.07
C ASP A 131 -7.14 1.85 -15.56
N ASN A 132 -7.87 0.99 -14.85
CA ASN A 132 -7.66 0.69 -13.43
C ASN A 132 -7.06 -0.72 -13.22
N LEU A 133 -7.65 -1.72 -13.88
CA LEU A 133 -7.23 -3.12 -13.76
C LEU A 133 -6.46 -3.60 -14.99
N VAL A 134 -6.84 -3.16 -16.19
CA VAL A 134 -6.16 -3.51 -17.44
C VAL A 134 -5.81 -2.27 -18.26
N SER A 135 -4.71 -2.35 -19.00
CA SER A 135 -4.30 -1.29 -19.92
C SER A 135 -5.23 -1.20 -21.15
N PRO A 136 -5.36 -0.03 -21.79
CA PRO A 136 -6.17 0.15 -23.01
C PRO A 136 -5.85 -0.82 -24.14
N ASP A 137 -4.59 -1.24 -24.26
CA ASP A 137 -4.12 -2.18 -25.27
C ASP A 137 -4.26 -3.66 -24.85
N PHE A 138 -4.79 -3.91 -23.65
CA PHE A 138 -4.99 -5.22 -23.04
C PHE A 138 -3.69 -6.04 -22.88
N LYS A 139 -2.53 -5.38 -22.81
CA LYS A 139 -1.23 -6.05 -22.64
C LYS A 139 -0.73 -6.07 -21.20
N THR A 140 -1.37 -5.34 -20.30
CA THR A 140 -0.96 -5.22 -18.91
C THR A 140 -2.16 -5.36 -17.99
N THR A 141 -2.00 -6.08 -16.89
CA THR A 141 -2.95 -6.11 -15.78
C THR A 141 -2.29 -5.58 -14.50
N ALA A 142 -3.08 -4.99 -13.63
CA ALA A 142 -2.70 -4.70 -12.25
C ALA A 142 -3.11 -5.85 -11.33
N LEU A 143 -2.31 -6.08 -10.30
CA LEU A 143 -2.64 -6.84 -9.11
C LEU A 143 -2.61 -5.83 -7.94
N LEU A 144 -3.73 -5.69 -7.26
CA LEU A 144 -3.86 -4.87 -6.07
C LEU A 144 -3.60 -5.75 -4.84
N ILE A 145 -2.48 -5.50 -4.17
CA ILE A 145 -2.04 -6.25 -2.99
C ILE A 145 -2.46 -5.45 -1.77
N ASN A 146 -3.62 -5.76 -1.21
CA ASN A 146 -4.13 -5.10 -0.02
C ASN A 146 -3.36 -5.59 1.21
N LEU A 147 -2.89 -4.64 2.02
CA LEU A 147 -2.15 -4.93 3.23
C LEU A 147 -3.11 -4.93 4.42
N PHE A 148 -2.87 -5.79 5.41
CA PHE A 148 -3.60 -5.75 6.67
C PHE A 148 -3.60 -4.34 7.28
N ASP A 149 -4.56 -4.13 8.14
CA ASP A 149 -4.67 -2.89 8.87
C ASP A 149 -3.70 -2.82 10.06
N ASP A 150 -3.47 -1.61 10.58
CA ASP A 150 -2.72 -1.38 11.81
C ASP A 150 -3.59 -0.65 12.85
N PRO A 151 -4.34 -1.41 13.67
CA PRO A 151 -5.23 -0.83 14.68
C PRO A 151 -4.48 -0.01 15.72
N LEU A 152 -3.27 -0.41 16.09
CA LEU A 152 -2.46 0.28 17.11
C LEU A 152 -1.97 1.63 16.59
N TYR A 153 -1.50 1.68 15.33
CA TYR A 153 -1.14 2.94 14.70
C TYR A 153 -2.31 3.91 14.69
N ARG A 154 -3.51 3.45 14.30
CA ARG A 154 -4.71 4.29 14.31
C ARG A 154 -5.08 4.80 15.70
N GLU A 155 -5.05 3.92 16.70
CA GLU A 155 -5.38 4.30 18.08
C GLU A 155 -4.42 5.39 18.58
N LEU A 156 -3.12 5.18 18.43
CA LEU A 156 -2.09 6.14 18.82
C LEU A 156 -2.22 7.46 18.02
N LEU A 157 -2.52 7.39 16.73
CA LEU A 157 -2.75 8.55 15.87
C LEU A 157 -3.96 9.38 16.35
N GLN A 158 -5.08 8.71 16.67
CA GLN A 158 -6.29 9.35 17.17
C GLN A 158 -6.04 10.03 18.52
N GLN A 159 -5.44 9.31 19.48
CA GLN A 159 -5.08 9.84 20.80
C GLN A 159 -4.18 11.08 20.67
N ARG A 160 -3.11 10.97 19.84
CA ARG A 160 -2.18 12.07 19.56
C ARG A 160 -2.91 13.29 19.03
N ASN A 161 -3.78 13.12 18.04
CA ASN A 161 -4.47 14.22 17.38
C ASN A 161 -5.49 14.90 18.31
N VAL A 162 -6.19 14.14 19.16
CA VAL A 162 -7.11 14.71 20.17
C VAL A 162 -6.34 15.56 21.19
N LEU A 163 -5.23 15.05 21.71
CA LEU A 163 -4.42 15.75 22.70
C LEU A 163 -3.73 17.00 22.10
N ARG A 164 -3.18 16.90 20.89
CA ARG A 164 -2.59 18.08 20.19
C ARG A 164 -3.61 19.17 19.90
N LYS A 165 -4.86 18.78 19.60
CA LYS A 165 -5.94 19.77 19.44
C LYS A 165 -6.22 20.51 20.75
N LYS A 166 -6.31 19.78 21.87
CA LYS A 166 -6.48 20.41 23.21
C LYS A 166 -5.31 21.31 23.59
N GLU A 167 -4.08 20.90 23.26
CA GLU A 167 -2.87 21.70 23.46
C GLU A 167 -2.95 23.02 22.70
N LYS A 168 -3.33 22.97 21.43
CA LYS A 168 -3.51 24.16 20.58
C LYS A 168 -4.62 25.07 21.08
N ASP A 169 -5.71 24.50 21.59
CA ASP A 169 -6.84 25.26 22.14
C ASP A 169 -6.54 25.81 23.56
N GLY A 170 -5.37 25.49 24.15
CA GLY A 170 -4.99 25.91 25.50
C GLY A 170 -5.76 25.20 26.62
N LEU A 171 -6.40 24.07 26.32
CA LEU A 171 -7.29 23.31 27.21
C LEU A 171 -6.61 22.07 27.82
N LEU A 172 -5.30 21.91 27.63
CA LEU A 172 -4.57 20.72 28.06
C LEU A 172 -4.26 20.76 29.57
N SER A 173 -4.71 19.75 30.30
CA SER A 173 -4.36 19.58 31.72
C SER A 173 -2.94 19.04 31.92
N VAL A 174 -2.41 19.16 33.13
CA VAL A 174 -1.08 18.61 33.50
C VAL A 174 -1.01 17.09 33.30
N LEU A 175 -2.11 16.39 33.57
CA LEU A 175 -2.20 14.94 33.35
C LEU A 175 -2.15 14.60 31.85
N GLU A 176 -2.95 15.30 31.05
CA GLU A 176 -2.99 15.14 29.59
C GLU A 176 -1.66 15.54 28.93
N GLN A 177 -0.89 16.45 29.53
CA GLN A 177 0.44 16.80 29.04
C GLN A 177 1.44 15.65 29.22
N SER A 178 1.34 14.91 30.33
CA SER A 178 2.12 13.69 30.54
C SER A 178 1.69 12.58 29.58
N GLU A 179 0.37 12.43 29.38
CA GLU A 179 -0.21 11.47 28.43
C GLU A 179 0.24 11.75 27.00
N LEU A 180 0.20 13.00 26.55
CA LEU A 180 0.65 13.41 25.22
C LEU A 180 2.12 13.03 24.99
N LYS A 181 2.99 13.23 25.98
CA LYS A 181 4.40 12.80 25.88
C LYS A 181 4.52 11.29 25.68
N ASN A 182 3.77 10.50 26.45
CA ASN A 182 3.79 9.04 26.32
C ASN A 182 3.25 8.58 24.97
N VAL A 183 2.14 9.15 24.51
CA VAL A 183 1.56 8.85 23.19
C VAL A 183 2.52 9.20 22.07
N LEU A 184 3.23 10.33 22.13
CA LEU A 184 4.22 10.70 21.12
C LEU A 184 5.38 9.70 21.05
N ILE A 185 5.87 9.23 22.21
CA ILE A 185 6.93 8.21 22.27
C ILE A 185 6.44 6.88 21.71
N ASN A 186 5.27 6.42 22.13
CA ASN A 186 4.69 5.15 21.68
C ASN A 186 4.38 5.18 20.18
N PHE A 187 3.81 6.28 19.69
CA PHE A 187 3.53 6.50 18.27
C PHE A 187 4.82 6.44 17.44
N LYS A 188 5.87 7.15 17.87
CA LYS A 188 7.17 7.11 17.19
C LYS A 188 7.74 5.69 17.15
N ASN A 189 7.81 5.01 18.30
CA ASN A 189 8.37 3.66 18.40
C ASN A 189 7.60 2.65 17.53
N HIS A 190 6.27 2.71 17.55
CA HIS A 190 5.42 1.84 16.75
C HIS A 190 5.60 2.12 15.26
N ARG A 191 5.58 3.39 14.85
CA ARG A 191 5.83 3.81 13.47
C ARG A 191 7.20 3.34 12.98
N ASP A 192 8.26 3.51 13.77
CA ASP A 192 9.62 3.12 13.41
C ASP A 192 9.73 1.58 13.27
N LYS A 193 9.03 0.83 14.13
CA LYS A 193 8.89 -0.64 13.98
C LYS A 193 8.17 -1.01 12.69
N MET A 194 7.03 -0.36 12.40
CA MET A 194 6.23 -0.66 11.22
C MET A 194 6.96 -0.33 9.92
N ARG A 195 7.81 0.71 9.89
CA ARG A 195 8.68 0.97 8.75
C ARG A 195 9.58 -0.22 8.40
N LEU A 196 10.14 -0.90 9.40
CA LEU A 196 10.97 -2.08 9.16
C LEU A 196 10.14 -3.26 8.64
N VAL A 197 8.90 -3.40 9.13
CA VAL A 197 7.96 -4.42 8.64
C VAL A 197 7.60 -4.15 7.18
N GLU A 198 7.25 -2.91 6.83
CA GLU A 198 6.92 -2.53 5.45
C GLU A 198 8.11 -2.70 4.51
N HIS A 199 9.31 -2.25 4.90
CA HIS A 199 10.52 -2.43 4.11
C HIS A 199 10.78 -3.91 3.80
N LYS A 200 10.63 -4.77 4.82
CA LYS A 200 10.76 -6.23 4.66
C LYS A 200 9.69 -6.77 3.72
N ASN A 201 8.42 -6.37 3.90
CA ASN A 201 7.32 -6.80 3.06
C ASN A 201 7.53 -6.41 1.59
N ILE A 202 7.88 -5.14 1.32
CA ILE A 202 8.19 -4.64 -0.02
C ILE A 202 9.35 -5.43 -0.64
N SER A 203 10.40 -5.72 0.14
CA SER A 203 11.53 -6.53 -0.32
C SER A 203 11.10 -7.96 -0.70
N GLN A 204 10.24 -8.60 0.11
CA GLN A 204 9.71 -9.93 -0.17
C GLN A 204 8.79 -9.94 -1.41
N VAL A 205 7.93 -8.93 -1.57
CA VAL A 205 7.10 -8.75 -2.76
C VAL A 205 7.98 -8.60 -4.01
N ARG A 206 9.07 -7.83 -3.92
CA ARG A 206 10.05 -7.70 -5.02
C ARG A 206 10.70 -9.04 -5.33
N GLU A 207 11.16 -9.79 -4.33
CA GLU A 207 11.77 -11.10 -4.52
C GLU A 207 10.82 -12.08 -5.22
N ILE A 208 9.56 -12.12 -4.80
CA ILE A 208 8.52 -12.92 -5.47
C ILE A 208 8.35 -12.44 -6.92
N ALA A 209 8.21 -11.13 -7.14
CA ALA A 209 8.02 -10.56 -8.47
C ALA A 209 9.20 -10.88 -9.43
N GLU A 210 10.44 -10.88 -8.95
CA GLU A 210 11.62 -11.21 -9.77
C GLU A 210 11.54 -12.62 -10.38
N LYS A 211 10.98 -13.59 -9.65
CA LYS A 211 10.83 -14.98 -10.15
C LYS A 211 9.99 -15.08 -11.42
N TYR A 212 9.05 -14.13 -11.61
CA TYR A 212 8.13 -14.11 -12.74
C TYR A 212 8.56 -13.17 -13.87
N ARG A 213 9.69 -12.46 -13.72
CA ARG A 213 10.16 -11.50 -14.74
C ARG A 213 10.69 -12.14 -16.02
N GLY A 214 10.95 -13.45 -16.02
CA GLY A 214 11.35 -14.18 -17.23
C GLY A 214 10.27 -14.12 -18.32
N ASP A 215 9.01 -14.26 -17.93
CA ASP A 215 7.86 -14.41 -18.83
C ASP A 215 6.99 -13.14 -18.93
N ALA A 216 7.28 -12.13 -18.12
CA ALA A 216 6.52 -10.88 -18.06
C ALA A 216 7.39 -9.69 -17.64
N LYS A 217 7.00 -8.49 -18.08
CA LYS A 217 7.51 -7.25 -17.48
C LYS A 217 6.68 -6.94 -16.23
N ILE A 218 7.35 -6.71 -15.10
CA ILE A 218 6.68 -6.53 -13.80
C ILE A 218 7.24 -5.30 -13.09
N PHE A 219 6.35 -4.39 -12.70
CA PHE A 219 6.68 -3.22 -11.88
C PHE A 219 5.85 -3.18 -10.62
N LEU A 220 6.51 -2.89 -9.50
CA LEU A 220 5.87 -2.63 -8.21
C LEU A 220 5.64 -1.13 -8.05
N GLY A 221 4.49 -0.76 -7.50
CA GLY A 221 3.99 0.58 -7.24
C GLY A 221 3.28 0.63 -5.88
N GLY A 222 2.86 1.83 -5.47
CA GLY A 222 2.16 2.08 -4.21
C GLY A 222 2.83 3.18 -3.40
N ALA A 223 2.05 3.92 -2.61
CA ALA A 223 2.55 5.06 -1.84
C ALA A 223 3.59 4.64 -0.78
N SER A 224 3.33 3.52 -0.10
CA SER A 224 4.25 2.92 0.88
C SER A 224 5.57 2.48 0.26
N MET A 225 5.53 1.89 -0.95
CA MET A 225 6.73 1.53 -1.71
C MET A 225 7.57 2.74 -2.11
N VAL A 226 6.93 3.80 -2.62
CA VAL A 226 7.65 5.04 -2.98
C VAL A 226 8.31 5.68 -1.75
N ALA A 227 7.62 5.70 -0.60
CA ALA A 227 8.18 6.21 0.64
C ALA A 227 9.40 5.39 1.11
N ASP A 228 9.35 4.07 0.99
CA ASP A 228 10.46 3.17 1.33
C ASP A 228 11.69 3.41 0.43
N ASP A 229 11.48 3.55 -0.89
CA ASP A 229 12.56 3.82 -1.84
C ASP A 229 13.21 5.18 -1.59
N LEU A 230 12.42 6.22 -1.31
CA LEU A 230 12.94 7.56 -0.98
C LEU A 230 13.89 7.50 0.22
N ILE A 231 13.52 6.78 1.29
CA ILE A 231 14.39 6.61 2.47
C ILE A 231 15.66 5.84 2.10
N THR A 232 15.52 4.78 1.31
CA THR A 232 16.64 3.95 0.87
C THR A 232 17.64 4.74 0.02
N PHE A 233 17.16 5.57 -0.91
CA PHE A 233 18.01 6.45 -1.72
C PHE A 233 18.72 7.49 -0.88
N ILE A 234 18.03 8.18 0.04
CA ILE A 234 18.67 9.16 0.93
C ILE A 234 19.77 8.48 1.77
N ARG A 235 19.52 7.26 2.28
CA ARG A 235 20.53 6.50 3.04
C ARG A 235 21.75 6.16 2.18
N SER A 236 21.52 5.71 0.95
CA SER A 236 22.59 5.38 0.00
C SER A 236 23.41 6.62 -0.35
N ASP A 237 22.76 7.75 -0.62
CA ASP A 237 23.44 9.00 -0.97
C ASP A 237 24.31 9.51 0.18
N LEU A 238 23.84 9.41 1.42
CA LEU A 238 24.68 9.75 2.58
C LEU A 238 25.89 8.83 2.75
N GLN A 239 25.80 7.57 2.34
CA GLN A 239 26.95 6.67 2.37
C GLN A 239 27.97 6.99 1.26
N VAL A 240 27.49 7.44 0.10
CA VAL A 240 28.34 7.72 -1.08
C VAL A 240 28.96 9.12 -1.03
N PHE A 241 28.19 10.12 -0.58
CA PHE A 241 28.56 11.53 -0.62
C PHE A 241 28.79 12.19 0.76
N GLY A 242 28.36 11.54 1.85
CA GLY A 242 28.44 12.06 3.22
C GLY A 242 29.76 11.76 3.95
#